data_AF-A0A7R9QVI0-F1
#
_entry.id   AF-A0A7R9QVI0-F1
#
_cell.length_a   1.000
_cell.length_b   1.000
_cell.length_c   1.000
_cell.angle_alpha   90.00
_cell.angle_beta   90.00
_cell.angle_gamma   90.00
#
_symmetry.space_group_name_H-M   'P 1'
#
loop_
_entity.id
_entity.type
_entity.pdbx_description
1 polymer ?
#
loop_
_entity_poly.entity_id
_entity_poly.type
_entity_poly.pdbx_seq_one_letter_code
_entity_poly.pdbx_strand_id
1 'polypeptide(L)'
;YGHSFHLADKTKHGVGAPITGAGHTDGVFKHVCELVKREGWTKEQSDHGHDPIAYKDDEWIGYDDPYAAYDKSKWVKDNGYGGIIIWEISQDDYQKQCCSVANPLLRALNHGLYGTGQAPDTYGCEHK
;
A
#
# COMPACT_ATOMS: atom_id res chain seq x y z
N TYR A 1 -4.72 5.38 -3.59
CA TYR A 1 -3.41 5.26 -4.30
C TYR A 1 -2.31 5.83 -3.41
N GLY A 2 -1.06 5.59 -3.79
CA GLY A 2 0.13 6.15 -3.15
C GLY A 2 0.67 7.40 -3.83
N HIS A 3 1.61 8.06 -3.19
CA HIS A 3 2.30 9.24 -3.73
C HIS A 3 3.78 8.95 -3.91
N SER A 4 4.32 9.36 -5.07
CA SER A 4 5.70 9.11 -5.46
C SER A 4 6.57 10.37 -5.42
N PHE A 5 7.86 10.18 -5.11
CA PHE A 5 8.84 11.25 -4.97
C PHE A 5 10.22 10.82 -5.47
N HIS A 6 11.01 11.80 -5.90
CA HIS A 6 12.45 11.66 -6.08
C HIS A 6 13.18 12.04 -4.80
N LEU A 7 13.96 11.12 -4.26
CA LEU A 7 14.85 11.35 -3.13
C LEU A 7 16.06 12.18 -3.56
N ALA A 8 16.42 13.19 -2.78
CA ALA A 8 17.66 13.94 -2.99
C ALA A 8 18.92 13.12 -2.63
N ASP A 9 18.75 12.10 -1.79
CA ASP A 9 19.79 11.17 -1.38
C ASP A 9 19.18 9.76 -1.29
N LYS A 10 19.51 8.90 -2.26
CA LYS A 10 18.99 7.52 -2.35
C LYS A 10 19.32 6.62 -1.15
N THR A 11 20.26 7.02 -0.30
CA THR A 11 20.58 6.29 0.93
C THR A 11 19.66 6.66 2.10
N LYS A 12 18.83 7.71 1.93
CA LYS A 12 17.85 8.17 2.90
C LYS A 12 16.45 7.92 2.37
N HIS A 13 15.88 6.77 2.71
CA HIS A 13 14.58 6.31 2.23
C HIS A 13 13.46 6.39 3.29
N GLY A 14 13.79 6.80 4.52
CA GLY A 14 12.79 6.98 5.59
C GLY A 14 11.81 8.13 5.32
N VAL A 15 10.70 8.15 6.05
CA VAL A 15 9.73 9.26 6.01
C VAL A 15 10.44 10.56 6.41
N GLY A 16 10.19 11.63 5.66
CA GLY A 16 10.84 12.94 5.88
C GLY A 16 12.21 13.08 5.22
N ALA A 17 12.67 12.08 4.46
CA ALA A 17 13.86 12.22 3.62
C ALA A 17 13.71 13.42 2.65
N PRO A 18 14.78 14.19 2.39
CA PRO A 18 14.72 15.31 1.46
C PRO A 18 14.40 14.85 0.03
N ILE A 19 13.53 15.58 -0.65
CA ILE A 19 13.09 15.28 -2.02
C ILE A 19 13.54 16.37 -3.00
N THR A 20 13.70 16.01 -4.27
CA THR A 20 13.95 16.96 -5.37
C THR A 20 12.70 17.24 -6.20
N GLY A 21 11.65 16.41 -6.06
CA GLY A 21 10.39 16.60 -6.76
C GLY A 21 9.46 15.39 -6.67
N ALA A 22 8.40 15.43 -7.48
CA ALA A 22 7.49 14.30 -7.66
C ALA A 22 8.20 13.14 -8.39
N GLY A 23 7.88 11.91 -8.02
CA GLY A 23 8.40 10.71 -8.67
C GLY A 23 7.73 10.46 -10.02
N HIS A 24 8.22 9.48 -10.77
CA HIS A 24 7.66 9.11 -12.07
C HIS A 24 6.53 8.08 -11.99
N THR A 25 6.43 7.35 -10.88
CA THR A 25 5.47 6.26 -10.70
C THR A 25 4.09 6.77 -10.26
N ASP A 26 3.02 6.12 -10.72
CA ASP A 26 1.62 6.57 -10.52
C ASP A 26 1.02 6.24 -9.14
N GLY A 27 1.73 5.47 -8.31
CA GLY A 27 1.28 5.06 -6.98
C GLY A 27 0.03 4.18 -6.97
N VAL A 28 -0.44 3.70 -8.13
CA VAL A 28 -1.61 2.82 -8.20
C VAL A 28 -1.25 1.47 -7.59
N PHE A 29 -2.04 0.94 -6.65
CA PHE A 29 -1.65 -0.22 -5.85
C PHE A 29 -1.24 -1.44 -6.69
N LYS A 30 -2.00 -1.76 -7.74
CA LYS A 30 -1.65 -2.89 -8.64
C LYS A 30 -0.27 -2.72 -9.27
N HIS A 31 0.14 -1.48 -9.58
CA HIS A 31 1.44 -1.18 -10.15
C HIS A 31 2.54 -1.22 -9.08
N VAL A 32 2.30 -0.59 -7.91
CA VAL A 32 3.25 -0.66 -6.78
C VAL A 32 3.53 -2.11 -6.36
N CYS A 33 2.50 -2.95 -6.32
CA CYS A 33 2.63 -4.37 -6.02
C CYS A 33 3.53 -5.09 -7.05
N GLU A 34 3.36 -4.81 -8.36
CA GLU A 34 4.22 -5.35 -9.42
C GLU A 34 5.67 -4.88 -9.30
N LEU A 35 5.89 -3.59 -9.00
CA LEU A 35 7.22 -3.01 -8.82
C LEU A 35 8.00 -3.74 -7.71
N VAL A 36 7.35 -3.98 -6.57
CA VAL A 36 7.95 -4.71 -5.44
C VAL A 36 8.13 -6.19 -5.77
N LYS A 37 7.10 -6.84 -6.32
CA LYS A 37 7.10 -8.30 -6.52
C LYS A 37 7.98 -8.77 -7.68
N ARG A 38 8.15 -7.95 -8.71
CA ARG A 38 8.81 -8.36 -9.97
C ARG A 38 9.95 -7.47 -10.43
N GLU A 39 10.02 -6.22 -9.98
CA GLU A 39 11.00 -5.23 -10.50
C GLU A 39 12.09 -4.83 -9.50
N GLY A 40 12.18 -5.54 -8.37
CA GLY A 40 13.26 -5.38 -7.40
C GLY A 40 13.17 -4.11 -6.56
N TRP A 41 11.98 -3.54 -6.41
CA TRP A 41 11.74 -2.49 -5.43
C TRP A 41 11.76 -3.06 -4.01
N THR A 42 12.29 -2.28 -3.07
CA THR A 42 12.32 -2.66 -1.66
C THR A 42 11.10 -2.11 -0.96
N LYS A 43 10.35 -2.96 -0.25
CA LYS A 43 9.26 -2.57 0.62
C LYS A 43 9.73 -2.46 2.07
N GLU A 44 9.45 -1.34 2.71
CA GLU A 44 9.72 -1.13 4.13
C GLU A 44 8.47 -0.63 4.86
N GLN A 45 8.38 -0.95 6.15
CA GLN A 45 7.35 -0.38 7.00
C GLN A 45 7.79 1.04 7.37
N SER A 46 6.89 2.03 7.28
CA SER A 46 7.22 3.35 7.79
C SER A 46 7.39 3.32 9.31
N ASP A 47 8.29 4.17 9.81
CA ASP A 47 8.51 4.42 11.23
C ASP A 47 7.47 5.39 11.84
N HIS A 48 6.62 5.99 11.00
CA HIS A 48 5.60 6.96 11.37
C HIS A 48 4.16 6.42 11.25
N GLY A 49 3.96 5.13 10.95
CA GLY A 49 2.64 4.53 10.84
C GLY A 49 2.61 3.07 10.41
N HIS A 50 1.39 2.55 10.22
CA HIS A 50 1.14 1.20 9.70
C HIS A 50 1.23 1.11 8.16
N ASP A 51 1.54 2.22 7.50
CA ASP A 51 1.62 2.28 6.04
C ASP A 51 3.04 1.93 5.55
N PRO A 52 3.16 1.12 4.49
CA PRO A 52 4.45 0.83 3.87
C PRO A 52 4.95 1.96 2.96
N ILE A 53 6.25 1.91 2.72
CA ILE A 53 6.93 2.60 1.65
C ILE A 53 7.52 1.57 0.68
N ALA A 54 7.69 1.93 -0.58
CA ALA A 54 8.46 1.18 -1.55
C ALA A 54 9.46 2.11 -2.24
N TYR A 55 10.69 1.66 -2.46
CA TYR A 55 11.70 2.48 -3.13
C TYR A 55 12.67 1.65 -3.97
N LYS A 56 13.27 2.32 -4.95
CA LYS A 56 14.37 1.80 -5.78
C LYS A 56 15.17 2.98 -6.32
N ASP A 57 16.48 2.95 -6.09
CA ASP A 57 17.36 4.09 -6.39
C ASP A 57 16.83 5.38 -5.72
N ASP A 58 16.60 6.43 -6.49
CA ASP A 58 16.03 7.70 -6.02
C ASP A 58 14.49 7.76 -6.12
N GLU A 59 13.82 6.74 -6.67
CA GLU A 59 12.37 6.67 -6.67
C GLU A 59 11.83 6.10 -5.35
N TRP A 60 10.79 6.75 -4.83
CA TRP A 60 10.15 6.40 -3.57
C TRP A 60 8.63 6.53 -3.69
N ILE A 61 7.86 5.64 -3.07
CA ILE A 61 6.41 5.63 -3.06
C ILE A 61 5.91 5.32 -1.63
N GLY A 62 5.05 6.17 -1.09
CA GLY A 62 4.27 5.87 0.11
C GLY A 62 2.87 5.45 -0.30
N TYR A 63 2.37 4.32 0.20
CA TYR A 63 1.11 3.73 -0.27
C TYR A 63 0.41 2.91 0.81
N ASP A 64 -0.83 2.49 0.54
CA ASP A 64 -1.59 1.55 1.35
C ASP A 64 -1.51 0.14 0.75
N ASP A 65 -1.12 -0.84 1.56
CA ASP A 65 -1.19 -2.27 1.22
C ASP A 65 -2.38 -2.95 1.94
N PRO A 66 -2.62 -4.26 1.71
CA PRO A 66 -3.71 -4.96 2.37
C PRO A 66 -3.61 -5.01 3.91
N TYR A 67 -2.40 -4.93 4.50
CA TYR A 67 -2.25 -4.92 5.95
C TYR A 67 -2.61 -3.56 6.54
N ALA A 68 -2.08 -2.48 5.95
CA ALA A 68 -2.43 -1.11 6.32
C ALA A 68 -3.93 -0.86 6.18
N ALA A 69 -4.55 -1.32 5.10
CA ALA A 69 -5.99 -1.23 4.88
C ALA A 69 -6.79 -1.99 5.96
N TYR A 70 -6.36 -3.20 6.32
CA TYR A 70 -6.97 -3.97 7.42
C TYR A 70 -6.84 -3.23 8.75
N ASP A 71 -5.66 -2.73 9.10
CA ASP A 71 -5.43 -2.02 10.36
C ASP A 71 -6.27 -0.74 10.45
N LYS A 72 -6.33 0.05 9.37
CA LYS A 72 -7.18 1.26 9.29
C LYS A 72 -8.66 0.93 9.44
N SER A 73 -9.16 -0.12 8.78
CA SER A 73 -10.56 -0.55 8.92
C SER A 73 -10.91 -1.07 10.30
N LYS A 74 -10.00 -1.82 10.91
CA LYS A 74 -10.14 -2.24 12.29
C LYS A 74 -10.19 -1.04 13.23
N TRP A 75 -9.29 -0.06 13.05
CA TRP A 75 -9.28 1.16 13.86
C TRP A 75 -10.59 1.96 13.72
N VAL A 76 -11.12 2.10 12.50
CA VAL A 76 -12.41 2.77 12.24
C VAL A 76 -13.55 2.08 13.01
N LYS A 77 -13.59 0.74 12.98
CA LYS A 77 -14.57 -0.06 13.73
C LYS A 77 -14.44 0.12 15.24
N ASP A 78 -13.22 -0.02 15.75
CA ASP A 78 -12.95 0.04 17.20
C ASP A 78 -13.27 1.42 17.79
N ASN A 79 -13.19 2.48 16.99
CA ASN A 79 -13.51 3.86 17.41
C ASN A 79 -14.95 4.29 17.08
N GLY A 80 -15.81 3.39 16.60
CA GLY A 80 -17.23 3.66 16.39
C GLY A 80 -17.55 4.63 15.24
N TYR A 81 -16.66 4.75 14.25
CA TYR A 81 -16.94 5.53 13.05
C TYR A 81 -17.92 4.80 12.11
N GLY A 82 -18.63 5.55 11.26
CA GLY A 82 -19.70 5.01 10.42
C GLY A 82 -19.27 4.14 9.24
N GLY A 83 -17.98 4.14 8.86
CA GLY A 83 -17.47 3.34 7.75
C GLY A 83 -16.22 3.95 7.09
N ILE A 84 -15.85 3.41 5.93
CA ILE A 84 -14.70 3.84 5.13
C ILE A 84 -15.14 4.18 3.71
N ILE A 85 -14.51 5.20 3.13
CA ILE A 85 -14.58 5.53 1.71
C ILE A 85 -13.27 5.09 1.05
N ILE A 86 -13.37 4.53 -0.15
CA ILE A 86 -12.22 4.09 -0.95
C ILE A 86 -12.07 5.03 -2.15
N TRP A 87 -10.85 5.49 -2.38
CA TRP A 87 -10.47 6.26 -3.56
C TRP A 87 -9.27 5.61 -4.28
N GLU A 88 -9.48 4.93 -5.40
CA GLU A 88 -10.76 4.41 -5.90
C GLU A 88 -10.65 2.94 -6.35
N ILE A 89 -11.79 2.29 -6.63
CA ILE A 89 -11.82 0.84 -6.90
C ILE A 89 -11.04 0.40 -8.15
N SER A 90 -10.90 1.27 -9.17
CA SER A 90 -10.11 0.98 -10.38
C SER A 90 -8.59 0.95 -10.13
N GLN A 91 -8.15 1.45 -8.98
CA GLN A 91 -6.75 1.51 -8.57
C GLN A 91 -6.33 0.34 -7.67
N ASP A 92 -7.29 -0.45 -7.19
CA ASP A 92 -7.02 -1.73 -6.53
C ASP A 92 -6.57 -2.78 -7.57
N ASP A 93 -6.11 -3.95 -7.12
CA ASP A 93 -5.83 -5.08 -8.01
C ASP A 93 -7.13 -5.86 -8.34
N TYR A 94 -8.04 -5.20 -9.04
CA TYR A 94 -9.35 -5.76 -9.38
C TYR A 94 -9.28 -6.93 -10.39
N GLN A 95 -8.16 -7.09 -11.11
CA GLN A 95 -7.93 -8.15 -12.09
C GLN A 95 -7.02 -9.28 -11.61
N LYS A 96 -6.49 -9.23 -10.38
CA LYS A 96 -5.55 -10.23 -9.84
C LYS A 96 -4.24 -10.30 -10.64
N GLN A 97 -3.72 -9.15 -11.05
CA GLN A 97 -2.49 -9.04 -11.82
C GLN A 97 -1.27 -9.34 -10.95
N CYS A 98 -1.28 -8.85 -9.71
CA CYS A 98 -0.20 -9.00 -8.76
C CYS A 98 -0.52 -9.97 -7.62
N CYS A 99 -1.69 -9.82 -7.00
CA CYS A 99 -2.16 -10.62 -5.88
C CYS A 99 -2.89 -11.90 -6.33
N SER A 100 -3.07 -12.87 -5.44
CA SER A 100 -3.84 -14.10 -5.70
C SER A 100 -5.36 -13.90 -5.67
N VAL A 101 -5.81 -12.74 -5.17
CA VAL A 101 -7.23 -12.37 -5.01
C VAL A 101 -7.54 -11.07 -5.74
N ALA A 102 -8.82 -10.87 -6.09
CA ALA A 102 -9.29 -9.64 -6.73
C ALA A 102 -9.75 -8.66 -5.66
N ASN A 103 -9.41 -7.38 -5.87
CA ASN A 103 -9.69 -6.28 -4.95
C ASN A 103 -9.13 -6.54 -3.54
N PRO A 104 -7.83 -6.84 -3.40
CA PRO A 104 -7.21 -7.16 -2.11
C PRO A 104 -7.37 -6.03 -1.08
N LEU A 105 -7.30 -4.75 -1.47
CA LEU A 105 -7.51 -3.65 -0.52
C LEU A 105 -8.95 -3.61 -0.03
N LEU A 106 -9.93 -3.70 -0.93
CA LEU A 106 -11.35 -3.75 -0.56
C LEU A 106 -11.68 -4.96 0.32
N ARG A 107 -11.05 -6.11 0.06
CA ARG A 107 -11.21 -7.32 0.88
C ARG A 107 -10.65 -7.14 2.28
N ALA A 108 -9.45 -6.58 2.40
CA ALA A 108 -8.85 -6.27 3.69
C ALA A 108 -9.72 -5.31 4.52
N LEU A 109 -10.26 -4.27 3.89
CA LEU A 109 -11.16 -3.31 4.53
C LEU A 109 -12.44 -3.98 5.06
N ASN A 110 -13.07 -4.84 4.25
CA ASN A 110 -14.24 -5.60 4.69
C ASN A 110 -13.92 -6.59 5.81
N HIS A 111 -12.72 -7.19 5.79
CA HIS A 111 -12.27 -8.07 6.85
C HIS A 111 -12.09 -7.30 8.17
N GLY A 112 -11.45 -6.13 8.17
CA GLY A 112 -11.28 -5.35 9.40
C GLY A 112 -12.60 -4.78 9.95
N LEU A 113 -13.50 -4.29 9.07
CA LEU A 113 -14.83 -3.79 9.50
C LEU A 113 -15.72 -4.92 10.03
N TYR A 114 -15.84 -6.02 9.30
CA TYR A 114 -16.91 -7.00 9.52
C TYR A 114 -16.42 -8.39 9.95
N GLY A 115 -15.12 -8.65 9.96
CA GLY A 115 -14.55 -9.99 10.21
C GLY A 115 -14.88 -11.00 9.11
N THR A 116 -15.22 -10.53 7.90
CA THR A 116 -15.63 -11.39 6.78
C THR A 116 -14.46 -11.72 5.87
N GLY A 117 -14.51 -12.85 5.16
CA GLY A 117 -13.49 -13.22 4.19
C GLY A 117 -12.14 -13.67 4.80
N GLN A 118 -11.13 -13.78 3.93
CA GLN A 118 -9.77 -14.18 4.30
C GLN A 118 -8.98 -12.99 4.84
N ALA A 119 -8.01 -13.25 5.72
CA ALA A 119 -7.10 -12.23 6.23
C ALA A 119 -6.04 -11.81 5.18
N PRO A 120 -5.44 -10.60 5.28
CA PRO A 120 -4.54 -10.06 4.27
C PRO A 120 -3.30 -10.90 3.95
N ASP A 121 -2.82 -11.68 4.91
CA ASP A 121 -1.65 -12.56 4.79
C ASP A 121 -1.82 -13.67 3.76
N THR A 122 -3.06 -14.05 3.45
CA THR A 122 -3.33 -15.09 2.47
C THR A 122 -3.42 -14.57 1.03
N TYR A 123 -3.34 -13.25 0.79
CA TYR A 123 -3.59 -12.65 -0.52
C TYR A 123 -2.42 -12.79 -1.49
N GLY A 124 -1.24 -13.18 -1.01
CA GLY A 124 -0.05 -13.40 -1.85
C GLY A 124 0.30 -12.19 -2.72
N CYS A 125 0.15 -10.98 -2.18
CA CYS A 125 0.51 -9.72 -2.82
C CYS A 125 2.04 -9.51 -2.78
N GLU A 126 2.50 -8.28 -2.58
CA GLU A 126 3.89 -7.95 -2.38
C GLU A 126 4.32 -8.15 -0.90
N HIS A 127 5.38 -8.94 -0.70
CA HIS A 127 5.99 -9.21 0.60
C HIS A 127 7.37 -8.52 0.68
N LYS A 128 7.91 -8.41 1.90
CA LYS A 128 9.32 -8.06 2.10
C LYS A 128 10.26 -9.06 1.43
#